data_AF-A0A4P9ZPZ5-F1
#
_entry.id   AF-A0A4P9ZPZ5-F1
#
_cell.length_a   1.000
_cell.length_b   1.000
_cell.length_c   1.000
_cell.angle_alpha   90.00
_cell.angle_beta   90.00
_cell.angle_gamma   90.00
#
_symmetry.space_group_name_H-M   'P 1'
#
loop_
_entity.id
_entity.type
_entity.pdbx_description
1 polymer ?
#
loop_
_entity_poly.entity_id
_entity_poly.type
_entity_poly.pdbx_seq_one_letter_code
_entity_poly.pdbx_strand_id
1 'polypeptide(L)'
;MSIYRVVGTVYAVLVSLIGWHMTTGNKYGLFIVSIVFSAPAFYVIIFTPHKGVGYLSSSRLWTSLAGIVVALLFNAWLWPRIARVELRHFTALGLDTLGNIYSQLTAKLPYDHLQASVTKSTRKMQDLLGRSQIMLQESMLEPRLRGPFPAAVYTEILGRLQNILDRFISMSVTTNYISPE
;
A
#
# COMPACT_ATOMS: atom_id res chain seq x y z
N MET A 1 22.12 -34.06 10.96
CA MET A 1 22.39 -32.60 11.12
C MET A 1 21.68 -31.73 10.09
N SER A 2 21.45 -32.18 8.84
CA SER A 2 20.74 -31.38 7.81
C SER A 2 19.23 -31.23 8.10
N ILE A 3 18.56 -32.33 8.48
CA ILE A 3 17.10 -32.36 8.75
C ILE A 3 16.68 -31.38 9.86
N TYR A 4 17.40 -31.31 10.98
CA TYR A 4 17.03 -30.43 12.09
C TYR A 4 17.05 -28.94 11.72
N ARG A 5 17.88 -28.53 10.75
CA ARG A 5 17.92 -27.15 10.26
C ARG A 5 16.77 -26.84 9.30
N VAL A 6 16.42 -27.79 8.43
CA VAL A 6 15.26 -27.69 7.53
C VAL A 6 13.96 -27.66 8.34
N VAL A 7 13.85 -28.49 9.37
CA VAL A 7 12.69 -28.47 10.29
C VAL A 7 12.63 -27.14 11.03
N GLY A 8 13.77 -26.59 11.45
CA GLY A 8 13.85 -25.26 12.07
C GLY A 8 13.40 -24.12 11.15
N THR A 9 13.76 -24.13 9.87
CA THR A 9 13.33 -23.09 8.91
C THR A 9 11.84 -23.20 8.57
N VAL A 10 11.33 -24.42 8.39
CA VAL A 10 9.89 -24.65 8.15
C VAL A 10 9.06 -24.23 9.39
N TYR A 11 9.54 -24.58 10.59
CA TYR A 11 8.92 -24.18 11.85
C TYR A 11 8.90 -22.66 12.02
N ALA A 12 10.01 -21.97 11.72
CA ALA A 12 10.08 -20.52 11.78
C ALA A 12 9.11 -19.83 10.81
N VAL A 13 8.94 -20.36 9.59
CA VAL A 13 7.97 -19.83 8.60
C VAL A 13 6.53 -20.01 9.09
N LEU A 14 6.17 -21.19 9.60
CA LEU A 14 4.82 -21.46 10.12
C LEU A 14 4.47 -20.56 11.30
N VAL A 15 5.41 -20.35 12.20
CA VAL A 15 5.25 -19.49 13.37
C VAL A 15 5.11 -18.02 12.96
N SER A 16 5.90 -17.58 11.98
CA SER A 16 5.80 -16.22 11.44
C SER A 16 4.43 -15.97 10.79
N LEU A 17 3.89 -16.96 10.06
CA LEU A 17 2.53 -16.90 9.50
C LEU A 17 1.44 -16.82 10.57
N ILE A 18 1.55 -17.65 11.62
CA ILE A 18 0.59 -17.64 12.74
C ILE A 18 0.69 -16.30 13.49
N GLY A 19 1.90 -15.82 13.78
CA GLY A 19 2.14 -14.53 14.42
C GLY A 19 1.56 -13.37 13.64
N TRP A 20 1.68 -13.38 12.31
CA TRP A 20 1.09 -12.38 11.43
C TRP A 20 -0.45 -12.39 11.47
N HIS A 21 -1.07 -13.57 11.43
CA HIS A 21 -2.52 -13.71 11.54
C HIS A 21 -3.06 -13.30 12.92
N MET A 22 -2.30 -13.53 13.99
CA MET A 22 -2.71 -13.14 15.35
C MET A 22 -2.53 -11.64 15.63
N THR A 23 -1.66 -10.93 14.91
CA THR A 23 -1.33 -9.52 15.24
C THR A 23 -1.95 -8.48 14.32
N THR A 24 -2.64 -8.84 13.22
CA THR A 24 -3.43 -7.91 12.36
C THR A 24 -2.80 -6.51 12.19
N GLY A 25 -1.48 -6.44 11.98
CA GLY A 25 -0.75 -5.19 11.72
C GLY A 25 -0.32 -4.35 12.95
N ASN A 26 -0.47 -4.85 14.18
CA ASN A 26 0.08 -4.19 15.38
C ASN A 26 1.60 -4.40 15.48
N LYS A 27 2.36 -3.32 15.26
CA LYS A 27 3.85 -3.29 15.24
C LYS A 27 4.48 -3.86 16.51
N TYR A 28 3.85 -3.67 17.67
CA TYR A 28 4.38 -4.14 18.96
C TYR A 28 4.11 -5.62 19.22
N GLY A 29 3.00 -6.15 18.69
CA GLY A 29 2.66 -7.57 18.81
C GLY A 29 3.67 -8.47 18.08
N LEU A 30 4.12 -8.03 16.90
CA LEU A 30 5.10 -8.77 16.10
C LEU A 30 6.45 -8.91 16.83
N PHE A 31 6.87 -7.86 17.54
CA PHE A 31 8.14 -7.85 18.29
C PHE A 31 8.13 -8.82 19.47
N ILE A 32 7.05 -8.85 20.24
CA ILE A 32 6.90 -9.74 21.41
C ILE A 32 6.83 -11.20 20.98
N VAL A 33 6.07 -11.52 19.94
CA VAL A 33 5.95 -12.88 19.39
C VAL A 33 7.29 -13.38 18.87
N SER A 34 8.09 -12.52 18.23
CA SER A 34 9.43 -12.86 17.72
C SER A 34 10.41 -13.20 18.86
N ILE A 35 10.38 -12.45 19.96
CA ILE A 35 11.27 -12.70 21.13
C ILE A 35 10.95 -14.04 21.80
N VAL A 36 9.67 -14.32 22.06
CA VAL A 36 9.23 -15.55 22.76
C VAL A 36 9.60 -16.79 21.96
N PHE A 37 9.54 -16.71 20.63
CA PHE A 37 9.87 -17.83 19.76
C PHE A 37 11.36 -17.99 19.44
N SER A 38 12.13 -16.91 19.47
CA SER A 38 13.58 -16.95 19.19
C SER A 38 14.40 -17.54 20.35
N ALA A 39 13.97 -17.36 21.60
CA ALA A 39 14.66 -17.85 22.78
C ALA A 39 14.93 -19.38 22.79
N PRO A 40 13.94 -20.26 22.50
CA PRO A 40 14.19 -21.72 22.47
C PRO A 40 15.08 -22.16 21.31
N ALA A 41 15.05 -21.46 20.16
CA ALA A 41 15.92 -21.76 19.03
C ALA A 41 17.40 -21.46 19.34
N PHE A 42 17.66 -20.38 20.09
CA PHE A 42 19.00 -20.02 20.55
C PHE A 42 19.55 -21.05 21.55
N TYR A 43 18.69 -21.57 22.42
CA TYR A 43 19.05 -22.61 23.39
C TYR A 43 19.55 -23.89 22.68
N VAL A 44 18.82 -24.40 21.69
CA VAL A 44 19.18 -25.64 20.97
C VAL A 44 20.50 -25.53 20.19
N ILE A 45 20.83 -24.34 19.69
CA ILE A 45 22.08 -24.11 18.94
C ILE A 45 23.31 -24.17 19.86
N ILE A 46 23.21 -23.71 21.10
CA ILE A 46 24.33 -23.67 22.06
C ILE A 46 24.71 -25.09 22.54
N PHE A 47 23.75 -26.02 22.64
CA PHE A 47 23.98 -27.34 23.23
C PHE A 47 24.28 -28.47 22.23
N THR A 48 24.56 -28.20 20.94
CA THR A 48 24.82 -29.26 19.94
C THR A 48 26.29 -29.38 19.49
N PRO A 49 26.91 -30.59 19.55
CA PRO A 49 28.33 -30.79 19.22
C PRO A 49 28.61 -30.67 17.71
N HIS A 50 29.72 -30.02 17.34
CA HIS A 50 30.04 -29.62 15.97
C HIS A 50 30.71 -30.74 15.15
N LYS A 51 30.23 -30.97 13.92
CA LYS A 51 30.86 -31.87 12.93
C LYS A 51 31.86 -31.12 12.04
N GLY A 52 32.67 -31.86 11.26
CA GLY A 52 33.79 -31.33 10.47
C GLY A 52 33.47 -30.16 9.52
N VAL A 53 34.47 -29.28 9.34
CA VAL A 53 34.37 -27.92 8.76
C VAL A 53 33.86 -27.88 7.31
N GLY A 54 34.18 -28.89 6.49
CA GLY A 54 33.80 -28.95 5.07
C GLY A 54 32.30 -29.19 4.84
N TYR A 55 31.72 -30.17 5.54
CA TYR A 55 30.28 -30.46 5.46
C TYR A 55 29.45 -29.30 6.04
N LEU A 56 29.97 -28.65 7.09
CA LEU A 56 29.30 -27.49 7.68
C LEU A 56 29.26 -26.30 6.71
N SER A 57 30.32 -26.05 5.94
CA SER A 57 30.37 -24.93 5.00
C SER A 57 29.33 -25.07 3.88
N SER A 58 29.27 -26.24 3.22
CA SER A 58 28.30 -26.47 2.14
C SER A 58 26.85 -26.39 2.64
N SER A 59 26.56 -26.96 3.82
CA SER A 59 25.20 -26.91 4.39
C SER A 59 24.72 -25.49 4.71
N ARG A 60 25.63 -24.56 5.04
CA ARG A 60 25.29 -23.15 5.33
C ARG A 60 24.90 -22.39 4.07
N LEU A 61 25.57 -22.67 2.95
CA LEU A 61 25.27 -22.03 1.66
C LEU A 61 23.85 -22.37 1.19
N TRP A 62 23.48 -23.64 1.26
CA TRP A 62 22.14 -24.10 0.86
C TRP A 62 21.03 -23.54 1.74
N THR A 63 21.23 -23.43 3.06
CA THR A 63 20.21 -22.86 3.96
C THR A 63 20.02 -21.36 3.75
N SER A 64 21.09 -20.61 3.48
CA SER A 64 20.99 -19.17 3.23
C SER A 64 20.36 -18.89 1.86
N LEU A 65 20.71 -19.66 0.83
CA LEU A 65 20.06 -19.58 -0.50
C LEU A 65 18.58 -19.90 -0.41
N ALA A 66 18.21 -21.00 0.27
CA ALA A 66 16.80 -21.35 0.48
C ALA A 66 16.05 -20.25 1.26
N GLY A 67 16.67 -19.66 2.28
CA GLY A 67 16.11 -18.54 3.04
C GLY A 67 15.86 -17.30 2.18
N ILE A 68 16.81 -16.93 1.31
CA ILE A 68 16.68 -15.79 0.40
C ILE A 68 15.58 -16.04 -0.64
N VAL A 69 15.52 -17.24 -1.23
CA VAL A 69 14.48 -17.61 -2.20
C VAL A 69 13.10 -17.56 -1.54
N VAL A 70 12.95 -18.10 -0.34
CA VAL A 70 11.69 -18.05 0.42
C VAL A 70 11.34 -16.61 0.79
N ALA A 71 12.30 -15.78 1.23
CA ALA A 71 12.06 -14.36 1.51
C ALA A 71 11.62 -13.58 0.27
N LEU A 72 12.17 -13.88 -0.91
CA LEU A 72 11.75 -13.27 -2.18
C LEU A 72 10.36 -13.75 -2.61
N LEU A 73 10.05 -15.04 -2.44
CA LEU A 73 8.71 -15.57 -2.70
C LEU A 73 7.67 -14.96 -1.76
N PHE A 74 7.99 -14.80 -0.48
CA PHE A 74 7.13 -14.09 0.47
C PHE A 74 7.06 -12.61 0.15
N ASN A 75 8.13 -11.94 -0.23
CA ASN A 75 8.05 -10.53 -0.63
C ASN A 75 7.18 -10.35 -1.90
N ALA A 76 7.22 -11.32 -2.82
CA ALA A 76 6.38 -11.33 -4.01
C ALA A 76 4.91 -11.71 -3.71
N TRP A 77 4.66 -12.58 -2.73
CA TRP A 77 3.32 -13.07 -2.41
C TRP A 77 2.62 -12.24 -1.32
N LEU A 78 3.36 -11.81 -0.30
CA LEU A 78 2.89 -11.09 0.89
C LEU A 78 2.78 -9.58 0.67
N TRP A 79 3.30 -9.02 -0.43
CA TRP A 79 3.12 -7.60 -0.74
C TRP A 79 2.06 -7.35 -1.83
N PRO A 80 0.75 -7.50 -1.52
CA PRO A 80 -0.26 -6.76 -2.25
C PRO A 80 -0.20 -5.33 -1.71
N ARG A 81 0.47 -4.42 -2.41
CA ARG A 81 0.26 -3.00 -2.13
C ARG A 81 -1.21 -2.69 -2.46
N ILE A 82 -1.83 -1.90 -1.61
CA ILE A 82 -3.28 -1.79 -1.43
C ILE A 82 -3.95 -0.94 -2.55
N ALA A 83 -3.39 -0.92 -3.77
CA ALA A 83 -3.79 -0.01 -4.85
C ALA A 83 -5.31 -0.08 -5.16
N ARG A 84 -5.92 -1.26 -5.07
CA ARG A 84 -7.36 -1.44 -5.30
C ARG A 84 -8.26 -0.85 -4.22
N VAL A 85 -7.86 -0.96 -2.95
CA VAL A 85 -8.62 -0.37 -1.83
C VAL A 85 -8.39 1.12 -1.80
N GLU A 86 -7.18 1.54 -2.13
CA GLU A 86 -6.81 2.94 -2.25
C GLU A 86 -7.57 3.63 -3.39
N LEU A 87 -7.80 2.95 -4.53
CA LEU A 87 -8.67 3.45 -5.61
C LEU A 87 -10.14 3.65 -5.21
N ARG A 88 -10.68 2.81 -4.32
CA ARG A 88 -12.05 2.97 -3.78
C ARG A 88 -12.14 4.13 -2.80
N HIS A 89 -11.15 4.26 -1.92
CA HIS A 89 -11.08 5.39 -1.00
C HIS A 89 -10.88 6.72 -1.75
N PHE A 90 -10.08 6.67 -2.82
CA PHE A 90 -9.81 7.77 -3.73
C PHE A 90 -11.08 8.30 -4.39
N THR A 91 -11.93 7.42 -4.94
CA THR A 91 -13.16 7.83 -5.62
C THR A 91 -14.13 8.53 -4.67
N ALA A 92 -14.22 8.10 -3.42
CA ALA A 92 -14.99 8.80 -2.38
C ALA A 92 -14.39 10.17 -2.03
N LEU A 93 -13.06 10.25 -1.84
CA LEU A 93 -12.35 11.52 -1.57
C LEU A 93 -12.45 12.52 -2.72
N GLY A 94 -12.44 12.04 -3.96
CA GLY A 94 -12.59 12.86 -5.16
C GLY A 94 -13.96 13.53 -5.23
N LEU A 95 -15.03 12.77 -4.92
CA LEU A 95 -16.39 13.30 -4.85
C LEU A 95 -16.56 14.34 -3.72
N ASP A 96 -16.01 14.07 -2.54
CA ASP A 96 -16.09 14.99 -1.40
C ASP A 96 -15.32 16.30 -1.66
N THR A 97 -14.15 16.21 -2.30
CA THR A 97 -13.38 17.40 -2.70
C THR A 97 -14.10 18.22 -3.75
N LEU A 98 -14.77 17.58 -4.72
CA LEU A 98 -15.63 18.28 -5.70
C LEU A 98 -16.83 18.96 -5.03
N GLY A 99 -17.48 18.30 -4.06
CA GLY A 99 -18.57 18.89 -3.28
C GLY A 99 -18.13 20.13 -2.52
N ASN A 100 -16.94 20.10 -1.93
CA ASN A 100 -16.35 21.26 -1.25
C ASN A 100 -16.05 22.42 -2.22
N ILE A 101 -15.51 22.14 -3.41
CA ILE A 101 -15.26 23.17 -4.44
C ILE A 101 -16.60 23.82 -4.86
N TYR A 102 -17.63 23.03 -5.09
CA TYR A 102 -18.96 23.52 -5.43
C TYR A 102 -19.55 24.40 -4.31
N SER A 103 -19.53 23.91 -3.08
CA SER A 103 -20.04 24.66 -1.93
C SER A 103 -19.31 25.99 -1.75
N GLN A 104 -18.00 26.03 -1.98
CA GLN A 104 -17.22 27.28 -1.95
C GLN A 104 -17.66 28.22 -3.06
N LEU A 105 -17.76 27.76 -4.31
CA LEU A 105 -18.22 28.56 -5.46
C LEU A 105 -19.61 29.17 -5.26
N THR A 106 -20.51 28.45 -4.59
CA THR A 106 -21.87 28.92 -4.31
C THR A 106 -22.00 29.76 -3.03
N ALA A 107 -21.04 29.65 -2.12
CA ALA A 107 -21.07 30.42 -0.89
C ALA A 107 -20.81 31.90 -1.22
N LYS A 108 -21.65 32.79 -0.67
CA LYS A 108 -21.48 34.25 -0.73
C LYS A 108 -20.29 34.72 0.13
N LEU A 109 -19.12 34.13 -0.09
CA LEU A 109 -17.87 34.49 0.55
C LEU A 109 -17.27 35.70 -0.17
N PRO A 110 -16.65 36.65 0.57
CA PRO A 110 -15.87 37.70 -0.08
C PRO A 110 -14.77 37.12 -0.98
N TYR A 111 -14.61 37.78 -2.13
CA TYR A 111 -13.97 37.26 -3.33
C TYR A 111 -12.52 36.76 -3.13
N ASP A 112 -11.70 37.48 -2.37
CA ASP A 112 -10.27 37.17 -2.18
C ASP A 112 -10.01 35.80 -1.52
N HIS A 113 -10.74 35.50 -0.44
CA HIS A 113 -10.54 34.23 0.26
C HIS A 113 -11.27 33.07 -0.43
N LEU A 114 -12.31 33.37 -1.21
CA LEU A 114 -12.96 32.42 -2.09
C LEU A 114 -11.98 31.91 -3.16
N GLN A 115 -11.30 32.81 -3.88
CA GLN A 115 -10.31 32.41 -4.89
C GLN A 115 -9.16 31.58 -4.30
N ALA A 116 -8.61 32.00 -3.15
CA ALA A 116 -7.52 31.27 -2.50
C ALA A 116 -7.96 29.85 -2.07
N SER A 117 -9.17 29.71 -1.53
CA SER A 117 -9.73 28.42 -1.10
C SER A 117 -10.05 27.50 -2.29
N VAL A 118 -10.65 28.05 -3.35
CA VAL A 118 -10.96 27.33 -4.58
C VAL A 118 -9.67 26.84 -5.23
N THR A 119 -8.66 27.71 -5.37
CA THR A 119 -7.36 27.34 -5.97
C THR A 119 -6.67 26.23 -5.18
N LYS A 120 -6.72 26.27 -3.84
CA LYS A 120 -6.17 25.23 -2.97
C LYS A 120 -6.91 23.89 -3.14
N SER A 121 -8.23 23.93 -3.17
CA SER A 121 -9.07 22.73 -3.31
C SER A 121 -8.91 22.09 -4.71
N THR A 122 -8.80 22.91 -5.75
CA THR A 122 -8.50 22.48 -7.12
C THR A 122 -7.14 21.80 -7.24
N ARG A 123 -6.07 22.38 -6.66
CA ARG A 123 -4.74 21.76 -6.64
C ARG A 123 -4.74 20.42 -5.93
N LYS A 124 -5.44 20.33 -4.79
CA LYS A 124 -5.61 19.05 -4.07
C LYS A 124 -6.28 18.01 -4.96
N MET A 125 -7.34 18.38 -5.68
CA MET A 125 -8.04 17.47 -6.60
C MET A 125 -7.14 17.03 -7.78
N GLN A 126 -6.31 17.93 -8.32
CA GLN A 126 -5.37 17.59 -9.39
C GLN A 126 -4.26 16.62 -8.94
N ASP A 127 -3.68 16.83 -7.76
CA ASP A 127 -2.70 15.91 -7.16
C ASP A 127 -3.33 14.53 -6.90
N LEU A 128 -4.54 14.53 -6.36
CA LEU A 128 -5.35 13.33 -6.17
C LEU A 128 -5.52 12.57 -7.51
N LEU A 129 -6.02 13.23 -8.55
CA LEU A 129 -6.25 12.61 -9.86
C LEU A 129 -4.95 12.05 -10.46
N GLY A 130 -3.83 12.77 -10.36
CA GLY A 130 -2.53 12.30 -10.83
C GLY A 130 -2.08 11.02 -10.12
N ARG A 131 -2.20 10.96 -8.78
CA ARG A 131 -1.86 9.76 -8.00
C ARG A 131 -2.74 8.57 -8.36
N SER A 132 -4.03 8.81 -8.58
CA SER A 132 -4.97 7.73 -8.93
C SER A 132 -4.66 7.08 -10.27
N GLN A 133 -4.17 7.85 -11.25
CA GLN A 133 -3.74 7.32 -12.55
C GLN A 133 -2.49 6.44 -12.41
N ILE A 134 -1.53 6.86 -11.58
CA ILE A 134 -0.33 6.06 -11.26
C ILE A 134 -0.73 4.76 -10.55
N MET A 135 -1.59 4.84 -9.53
CA MET A 135 -2.10 3.67 -8.82
C MET A 135 -2.85 2.70 -9.74
N LEU A 136 -3.56 3.21 -10.75
CA LEU A 136 -4.25 2.39 -11.74
C LEU A 136 -3.24 1.63 -12.62
N GLN A 137 -2.16 2.28 -13.06
CA GLN A 137 -1.07 1.60 -13.78
C GLN A 137 -0.36 0.55 -12.92
N GLU A 138 -0.08 0.85 -11.64
CA GLU A 138 0.53 -0.08 -10.70
C GLU A 138 -0.39 -1.30 -10.44
N SER A 139 -1.71 -1.08 -10.37
CA SER A 139 -2.70 -2.15 -10.15
C SER A 139 -2.77 -3.18 -11.29
N MET A 140 -2.36 -2.80 -12.52
CA MET A 140 -2.32 -3.72 -13.67
C MET A 140 -1.20 -4.77 -13.56
N LEU A 141 -0.12 -4.43 -12.86
CA LEU A 141 1.07 -5.27 -12.69
C LEU A 141 0.96 -6.24 -11.50
N GLU A 142 -0.12 -6.18 -10.73
CA GLU A 142 -0.31 -6.99 -9.52
C GLU A 142 -0.71 -8.45 -9.84
N PRO A 143 -0.06 -9.47 -9.24
CA PRO A 143 -0.47 -10.86 -9.38
C PRO A 143 -1.87 -11.09 -8.78
N ARG A 144 -2.80 -11.60 -9.60
CA ARG A 144 -4.26 -11.59 -9.33
C ARG A 144 -4.71 -12.88 -8.63
N LEU A 145 -4.95 -12.81 -7.32
CA LEU A 145 -5.52 -13.93 -6.54
C LEU A 145 -7.05 -14.01 -6.58
N ARG A 146 -7.76 -12.91 -6.90
CA ARG A 146 -9.22 -12.86 -7.07
C ARG A 146 -9.61 -12.00 -8.27
N GLY A 147 -10.12 -12.66 -9.31
CA GLY A 147 -10.93 -12.14 -10.41
C GLY A 147 -10.41 -10.95 -11.27
N PRO A 148 -11.09 -10.74 -12.41
CA PRO A 148 -11.38 -9.50 -13.09
C PRO A 148 -11.13 -8.09 -12.53
N PHE A 149 -9.94 -7.55 -12.21
CA PHE A 149 -9.87 -6.08 -11.94
C PHE A 149 -10.48 -5.25 -13.09
N PRO A 150 -11.55 -4.46 -12.86
CA PRO A 150 -12.25 -3.73 -13.90
C PRO A 150 -11.60 -2.37 -14.13
N ALA A 151 -10.40 -2.38 -14.72
CA ALA A 151 -9.61 -1.16 -14.96
C ALA A 151 -10.37 -0.11 -15.79
N ALA A 152 -11.11 -0.56 -16.82
CA ALA A 152 -11.89 0.30 -17.71
C ALA A 152 -12.93 1.17 -16.97
N VAL A 153 -13.55 0.61 -15.92
CA VAL A 153 -14.57 1.32 -15.14
C VAL A 153 -13.93 2.45 -14.34
N TYR A 154 -12.79 2.20 -13.70
CA TYR A 154 -12.08 3.22 -12.94
C TYR A 154 -11.50 4.31 -13.84
N THR A 155 -10.97 3.96 -15.02
CA THR A 155 -10.52 4.97 -15.98
C THR A 155 -11.65 5.88 -16.45
N GLU A 156 -12.85 5.35 -16.65
CA GLU A 156 -14.01 6.16 -17.00
C GLU A 156 -14.38 7.11 -15.85
N ILE A 157 -14.49 6.59 -14.62
CA ILE A 157 -14.82 7.41 -13.43
C ILE A 157 -13.81 8.55 -13.26
N LEU A 158 -12.50 8.28 -13.38
CA LEU A 158 -11.47 9.32 -13.30
C LEU A 158 -11.64 10.37 -14.40
N GLY A 159 -11.94 9.95 -15.63
CA GLY A 159 -12.24 10.87 -16.73
C GLY A 159 -13.47 11.75 -16.47
N ARG A 160 -14.52 11.20 -15.83
CA ARG A 160 -15.70 11.98 -15.43
C ARG A 160 -15.36 12.99 -14.33
N LEU A 161 -14.59 12.60 -13.31
CA LEU A 161 -14.16 13.51 -12.24
C LEU A 161 -13.30 14.66 -12.77
N GLN A 162 -12.40 14.38 -13.73
CA GLN A 162 -11.59 15.40 -14.42
C GLN A 162 -12.49 16.40 -15.15
N ASN A 163 -13.46 15.93 -15.94
CA ASN A 163 -14.36 16.81 -16.70
C ASN A 163 -15.22 17.71 -15.79
N ILE A 164 -15.68 17.18 -14.64
CA ILE A 164 -16.40 17.97 -13.64
C ILE A 164 -15.48 19.04 -13.03
N LEU A 165 -14.24 18.69 -12.70
CA LEU A 165 -13.26 19.64 -12.17
C LEU A 165 -12.98 20.77 -13.19
N ASP A 166 -12.79 20.43 -14.46
CA ASP A 166 -12.54 21.41 -15.53
C ASP A 166 -13.72 22.39 -15.69
N ARG A 167 -14.95 21.91 -15.53
CA ARG A 167 -16.15 22.77 -15.49
C ARG A 167 -16.17 23.70 -14.28
N PHE A 168 -15.78 23.23 -13.09
CA PHE A 168 -15.68 24.10 -11.92
C PHE A 168 -14.58 25.14 -12.05
N ILE A 169 -13.45 24.81 -12.65
CA ILE A 169 -12.40 25.77 -12.99
C ILE A 169 -12.95 26.81 -13.96
N SER A 170 -13.63 26.37 -15.02
CA SER A 170 -14.26 27.27 -16.00
C SER A 170 -15.26 28.22 -15.33
N MET A 171 -16.11 27.71 -14.44
CA MET A 171 -17.05 28.50 -13.64
C MET A 171 -16.32 29.50 -12.74
N SER A 172 -15.24 29.09 -12.05
CA SER A 172 -14.45 30.00 -11.22
C SER A 172 -13.86 31.16 -12.02
N VAL A 173 -13.37 30.87 -13.23
CA VAL A 173 -12.82 31.86 -14.15
C VAL A 173 -13.92 32.79 -14.66
N THR A 174 -15.08 32.27 -15.05
CA THR A 174 -16.23 33.08 -15.47
C THR A 174 -16.76 33.97 -14.35
N THR A 175 -16.84 33.48 -13.11
CA THR A 175 -17.21 34.30 -11.95
C THR A 175 -16.25 35.49 -11.79
N ASN A 176 -14.95 35.26 -11.97
CA ASN A 176 -13.95 36.35 -11.93
C ASN A 176 -14.14 37.39 -13.03
N TYR A 177 -14.69 37.02 -14.18
CA TYR A 177 -14.96 37.95 -15.27
C TYR A 177 -16.28 38.73 -15.09
N ILE A 178 -17.27 38.16 -14.39
CA ILE A 178 -18.62 38.74 -14.25
C ILE A 178 -18.71 39.76 -13.10
N SER A 179 -17.90 39.64 -12.05
CA SER A 179 -17.81 40.64 -10.97
C SER A 179 -16.50 41.45 -11.07
N PRO A 180 -16.37 42.40 -12.01
CA PRO A 180 -15.23 43.30 -12.07
C PRO A 180 -15.38 44.40 -11.01
N GLU A 181 -15.30 44.03 -9.73
CA GLU A 181 -15.35 44.96 -8.60
C GLU A 181 -14.27 44.58 -7.58
#